data_AF-A0A1J0KVE5-F1
#
_entry.id   AF-A0A1J0KVE5-F1
#
_cell.length_a   1.000
_cell.length_b   1.000
_cell.length_c   1.000
_cell.angle_alpha   90.00
_cell.angle_beta   90.00
_cell.angle_gamma   90.00
#
_symmetry.space_group_name_H-M   'P 1'
#
loop_
_entity.id
_entity.type
_entity.pdbx_description
1 polymer ?
#
loop_
_entity_poly.entity_id
_entity_poly.type
_entity_poly.pdbx_seq_one_letter_code
_entity_poly.pdbx_strand_id
1 'polypeptide(L)' 'MNYKIFEIERLIIKPTCISDAEFIYALMNTPKWIKYIGDRNINTIEDARNYIKIKIHPQLEDLAIQVLR' A
#
# COMPACT_ATOMS: atom_id res chain seq x y z
N MET A 1 -16.97 -1.62 -0.20
CA MET A 1 -16.80 -0.20 0.16
C MET A 1 -16.44 0.58 -1.08
N ASN A 2 -16.97 1.79 -1.25
CA ASN A 2 -16.57 2.68 -2.34
C ASN A 2 -15.48 3.61 -1.80
N TYR A 3 -14.22 3.32 -2.11
CA TYR A 3 -13.11 4.15 -1.68
C TYR A 3 -12.94 5.34 -2.62
N LYS A 4 -12.55 6.49 -2.08
CA LYS A 4 -12.38 7.71 -2.88
C LYS A 4 -11.12 7.63 -3.74
N ILE A 5 -11.27 7.89 -5.03
CA ILE A 5 -10.17 8.15 -5.96
C ILE A 5 -10.00 9.67 -6.04
N PHE A 6 -8.74 10.12 -6.01
CA PHE A 6 -8.40 11.53 -6.16
C PHE A 6 -7.64 11.73 -7.46
N GLU A 7 -8.12 12.65 -8.28
CA GLU A 7 -7.50 12.99 -9.55
C GLU A 7 -7.05 14.43 -9.52
N ILE A 8 -5.79 14.67 -9.87
CA ILE A 8 -5.19 15.97 -10.08
C ILE A 8 -4.54 15.99 -11.47
N GLU A 9 -4.10 17.17 -11.92
CA GLU A 9 -3.61 17.43 -13.28
C GLU A 9 -2.63 16.37 -13.84
N ARG A 10 -1.79 15.77 -12.98
CA ARG A 10 -0.75 14.79 -13.39
C ARG A 10 -0.80 13.45 -12.66
N LEU A 11 -1.78 13.22 -11.78
CA LEU A 11 -1.76 12.05 -10.90
C LEU A 11 -3.18 11.57 -10.56
N ILE A 12 -3.34 10.24 -10.58
CA ILE A 12 -4.50 9.54 -10.02
C ILE A 12 -4.02 8.81 -8.76
N ILE A 13 -4.61 9.16 -7.62
CA ILE A 13 -4.37 8.51 -6.34
C ILE A 13 -5.59 7.63 -6.04
N LYS A 14 -5.36 6.33 -5.95
CA LYS A 14 -6.36 5.33 -5.59
C LYS A 14 -5.87 4.47 -4.43
N PRO A 15 -6.77 3.81 -3.67
CA PRO A 15 -6.36 2.88 -2.63
C PRO A 15 -5.55 1.73 -3.20
N THR A 16 -4.54 1.32 -2.46
CA THR A 16 -3.75 0.12 -2.76
C THR A 16 -4.63 -1.12 -2.73
N CYS A 17 -4.43 -2.02 -3.67
CA CYS A 17 -5.15 -3.28 -3.76
C CYS A 17 -4.18 -4.46 -3.95
N ILE A 18 -4.69 -5.69 -3.80
CA ILE A 18 -3.86 -6.91 -3.82
C ILE A 18 -3.11 -7.09 -5.15
N SER A 19 -3.62 -6.57 -6.27
CA SER A 19 -2.91 -6.64 -7.56
C SER A 19 -1.65 -5.77 -7.61
N ASP A 20 -1.49 -4.82 -6.70
CA ASP A 20 -0.29 -3.96 -6.63
C ASP A 20 0.91 -4.67 -5.96
N ALA A 21 0.77 -5.95 -5.58
CA ALA A 21 1.79 -6.70 -4.85
C ALA A 21 3.15 -6.75 -5.56
N GLU A 22 3.19 -6.91 -6.88
CA GLU A 22 4.45 -6.90 -7.64
C GLU A 22 5.17 -5.55 -7.58
N PHE A 23 4.40 -4.46 -7.69
CA PHE A 23 4.94 -3.11 -7.56
C PHE A 23 5.45 -2.85 -6.14
N ILE A 24 4.68 -3.22 -5.12
CA ILE A 24 5.07 -3.08 -3.71
C ILE A 24 6.34 -3.89 -3.41
N TYR A 25 6.41 -5.13 -3.87
CA TYR A 25 7.60 -5.97 -3.71
C TYR A 25 8.84 -5.30 -4.32
N ALA A 26 8.73 -4.85 -5.58
CA ALA A 26 9.85 -4.22 -6.27
C ALA A 26 10.30 -2.92 -5.58
N LEU A 27 9.35 -2.05 -5.21
CA LEU A 27 9.63 -0.76 -4.59
C LEU A 27 10.30 -0.92 -3.21
N MET A 28 9.74 -1.76 -2.35
CA MET A 28 10.19 -1.92 -0.97
C MET A 28 11.54 -2.65 -0.86
N ASN A 29 11.92 -3.40 -1.90
CA ASN A 29 13.22 -4.06 -1.99
C ASN A 29 14.29 -3.24 -2.73
N THR A 30 13.99 -1.99 -3.14
CA THR A 30 15.03 -1.15 -3.73
C THR A 30 16.11 -0.79 -2.70
N PRO A 31 17.40 -0.68 -3.10
CA PRO A 31 18.48 -0.41 -2.15
C PRO A 31 18.29 0.86 -1.32
N LYS A 32 17.71 1.92 -1.93
CA LYS A 32 17.43 3.17 -1.23
C LYS A 32 16.28 3.02 -0.23
N TRP A 33 15.26 2.21 -0.54
CA TRP A 33 14.18 1.94 0.40
C TRP A 33 14.72 1.23 1.64
N ILE A 34 15.47 0.14 1.46
CA ILE A 34 16.08 -0.62 2.56
C ILE A 34 17.00 0.28 3.40
N LYS A 35 17.82 1.12 2.74
CA LYS A 35 18.76 2.02 3.44
C LYS A 35 18.08 3.13 4.25
N TYR A 36 17.02 3.75 3.73
CA TYR A 36 16.47 4.99 4.29
C TYR A 36 15.10 4.85 4.95
N ILE A 37 14.31 3.82 4.61
CA ILE A 37 12.98 3.54 5.19
C ILE A 37 13.04 2.30 6.08
N GLY A 38 13.87 1.33 5.71
CA GLY A 38 14.09 0.08 6.45
C GLY A 38 13.45 -1.12 5.77
N ASP A 39 14.06 -2.28 6.01
CA ASP A 39 13.57 -3.57 5.51
C ASP A 39 12.22 -3.94 6.15
N ARG A 40 11.28 -4.37 5.32
CA ARG A 40 9.94 -4.80 5.72
C ARG A 40 9.79 -6.33 5.76
N ASN A 41 10.87 -7.08 5.51
CA ASN A 41 10.91 -8.53 5.40
C ASN A 41 9.94 -9.07 4.33
N ILE A 42 9.84 -8.37 3.19
CA ILE A 42 8.99 -8.79 2.06
C ILE A 42 9.88 -9.48 1.02
N ASN A 43 10.05 -10.80 1.16
CA ASN A 43 11.00 -11.56 0.35
C ASN A 43 10.37 -12.19 -0.90
N THR A 44 9.03 -12.27 -0.94
CA THR A 44 8.26 -12.83 -2.05
C THR A 44 7.07 -11.93 -2.44
N ILE A 45 6.47 -12.19 -3.61
CA ILE A 45 5.21 -11.54 -4.01
C ILE A 45 4.08 -11.89 -3.03
N GLU A 46 4.08 -13.10 -2.46
CA GLU A 46 3.08 -13.50 -1.48
C GLU A 46 3.23 -12.73 -0.16
N ASP A 47 4.47 -12.46 0.27
CA ASP A 47 4.72 -11.57 1.41
C ASP A 47 4.17 -10.16 1.13
N ALA A 48 4.29 -9.67 -0.10
CA ALA A 48 3.76 -8.36 -0.48
C ALA A 48 2.21 -8.35 -0.46
N ARG A 49 1.56 -9.42 -0.94
CA ARG A 49 0.10 -9.59 -0.82
C ARG A 49 -0.34 -9.59 0.64
N ASN A 50 0.37 -10.33 1.50
CA ASN A 50 0.09 -10.39 2.92
C ASN A 50 0.33 -9.05 3.62
N TYR A 51 1.39 -8.33 3.24
CA TYR A 51 1.66 -6.99 3.72
C TYR A 51 0.52 -6.02 3.37
N ILE A 52 0.03 -6.04 2.13
CA ILE A 52 -1.12 -5.23 1.71
C ILE A 52 -2.35 -5.55 2.58
N LYS A 53 -2.68 -6.83 2.76
CA LYS A 53 -3.85 -7.27 3.54
C LYS A 53 -3.76 -6.93 5.04
N ILE A 54 -2.60 -7.11 5.65
CA ILE A 54 -2.44 -7.03 7.11
C ILE A 54 -2.03 -5.62 7.56
N LYS A 55 -1.26 -4.91 6.74
CA LYS A 55 -0.72 -3.59 7.12
C LYS A 55 -1.41 -2.45 6.40
N ILE A 56 -1.78 -2.57 5.12
CA ILE A 56 -2.30 -1.45 4.33
C ILE A 56 -3.83 -1.37 4.40
N HIS A 57 -4.55 -2.45 4.11
CA HIS A 57 -6.01 -2.45 4.08
C HIS A 57 -6.68 -2.02 5.40
N PRO A 58 -6.22 -2.46 6.59
CA PRO A 58 -6.85 -2.02 7.84
C PRO A 58 -6.83 -0.50 8.02
N GLN A 59 -5.76 0.17 7.56
CA GLN A 59 -5.67 1.63 7.63
C GLN A 59 -6.72 2.31 6.74
N LEU A 60 -7.09 1.70 5.61
CA LEU A 60 -8.13 2.22 4.72
C LEU A 60 -9.53 2.04 5.32
N GLU A 61 -9.74 0.95 6.05
CA GLU A 61 -11.00 0.63 6.73
C GLU A 61 -11.17 1.47 8.02
N ASP A 62 -10.11 1.61 8.80
CA ASP A 62 -10.09 2.44 10.02
C ASP A 62 -10.25 3.93 9.69
N LEU A 63 -9.65 4.41 8.59
CA LEU A 63 -9.86 5.77 8.11
C LEU A 63 -11.33 6.01 7.73
N ALA A 64 -11.98 5.02 7.11
CA ALA A 64 -13.41 5.14 6.78
C ALA A 64 -14.28 5.30 8.05
N ILE A 65 -13.89 4.69 9.17
CA ILE A 65 -14.59 4.83 10.46
C ILE A 65 -14.30 6.18 11.13
N GLN A 66 -13.09 6.74 10.97
CA GLN A 66 -12.70 7.99 11.61
C GLN A 66 -13.24 9.25 10.93
N VAL A 67 -13.37 9.27 9.59
CA VAL A 67 -13.86 10.46 8.85
C VAL A 67 -15.40 10.55 8.82
N LEU A 68 -16.10 9.47 9.23
CA LEU A 68 -17.57 9.44 9.37
C LEU A 68 -18.05 9.76 10.80
N ARG A 69 -17.17 10.26 11.68
CA ARG A 69 -17.52 10.87 12.97
C ARG A 69 -17.26 12.37 12.91
#